data_AF-A0A430DWG4-F1
#
_entry.id   AF-A0A430DWG4-F1
#
_cell.length_a   1.000
_cell.length_b   1.000
_cell.length_c   1.000
_cell.angle_alpha   90.00
_cell.angle_beta   90.00
_cell.angle_gamma   90.00
#
_symmetry.space_group_name_H-M   'P 1'
#
loop_
_entity.id
_entity.type
_entity.pdbx_description
1 polymer ?
#
loop_
_entity_poly.entity_id
_entity_poly.type
_entity_poly.pdbx_seq_one_letter_code
_entity_poly.pdbx_strand_id
1 'polypeptide(L)'
;MISRAMAAQQAGRQGEAVALFHELLDRAGEQPLALNALGMDALGRRDFASAAAFFDRAIAADPRAPELQMNLAKAYREAGDVAGEERALLGALAVDQTHFMALVRLAELHERTGDLRRAAERWSNVLAVAAGIAERSPALEMMLEHAREVVARQHASFADALDSGLAAARAAAGPSGRRRFDACVDHVLGRRRIYANECHGLHFPFLPADEFFDRAHFPWLGEIEAETDVIRAELEAVLAEDAAPIRPYVAMEPGTPQNKWSTLDRSLAWGAMHLWKDGKRDDAVCARFPRTAAAVERLPLSDLPGRTPTVFFSLLKPGTHLPAHTGVSNVRTIIHLPLIVPEGCEFRVGGETRRWEEGKAWAFDDTIDHEAWNRSDQMRAILIFDVWNPYITAEERDLLRAFYALADESDTAPTAAMQIGD
;
A
#
# COMPACT_ATOMS: atom_id res chain seq x y z
N MET A 1 8.34 -3.56 -60.70
CA MET A 1 7.08 -4.36 -60.65
C MET A 1 6.34 -4.10 -59.34
N ILE A 2 7.02 -4.22 -58.19
CA ILE A 2 6.45 -3.92 -56.86
C ILE A 2 5.80 -2.52 -56.76
N SER A 3 6.46 -1.47 -57.24
CA SER A 3 5.90 -0.10 -57.22
C SER A 3 4.62 0.05 -58.05
N ARG A 4 4.47 -0.72 -59.14
CA ARG A 4 3.25 -0.74 -59.96
C ARG A 4 2.11 -1.47 -59.25
N ALA A 5 2.41 -2.59 -58.60
CA ALA A 5 1.43 -3.33 -57.80
C ALA A 5 0.91 -2.48 -56.63
N MET A 6 1.80 -1.80 -55.91
CA MET A 6 1.44 -0.87 -54.83
C MET A 6 0.61 0.31 -55.35
N ALA A 7 0.96 0.90 -56.49
CA ALA A 7 0.17 1.99 -57.09
C ALA A 7 -1.23 1.53 -57.52
N ALA A 8 -1.37 0.32 -58.05
CA ALA A 8 -2.69 -0.25 -58.38
C ALA A 8 -3.53 -0.48 -57.11
N GLN A 9 -2.91 -0.97 -56.04
CA GLN A 9 -3.56 -1.18 -54.75
C GLN A 9 -4.05 0.14 -54.13
N GLN A 10 -3.20 1.16 -54.08
CA GLN A 10 -3.56 2.49 -53.56
C GLN A 10 -4.69 3.15 -54.37
N ALA A 11 -4.76 2.87 -55.67
CA ALA A 11 -5.81 3.38 -56.54
C ALA A 11 -7.10 2.54 -56.54
N GLY A 12 -7.24 1.57 -55.63
CA GLY A 12 -8.42 0.70 -55.53
C GLY A 12 -8.58 -0.31 -56.67
N ARG A 13 -7.59 -0.45 -57.56
CA ARG A 13 -7.60 -1.42 -58.67
C ARG A 13 -7.15 -2.79 -58.18
N GLN A 14 -7.97 -3.40 -57.33
CA GLN A 14 -7.63 -4.60 -56.57
C GLN A 14 -7.29 -5.81 -57.45
N GLY A 15 -8.04 -6.05 -58.53
CA GLY A 15 -7.74 -7.14 -59.48
C GLY A 15 -6.40 -6.98 -60.21
N GLU A 16 -6.05 -5.76 -60.61
CA GLU A 16 -4.75 -5.46 -61.24
C GLU A 16 -3.60 -5.64 -60.24
N ALA A 17 -3.78 -5.16 -59.01
CA ALA A 17 -2.78 -5.29 -57.96
C ALA A 17 -2.48 -6.77 -57.64
N VAL A 18 -3.51 -7.60 -57.47
CA VAL A 18 -3.38 -9.04 -57.20
C VAL A 18 -2.63 -9.76 -58.34
N ALA A 19 -2.97 -9.47 -59.60
CA ALA A 19 -2.26 -10.06 -60.74
C ALA A 19 -0.77 -9.68 -60.77
N LEU A 20 -0.46 -8.41 -60.49
CA LEU A 20 0.93 -7.93 -60.43
C LEU A 20 1.70 -8.51 -59.24
N PHE A 21 1.05 -8.79 -58.11
CA PHE A 21 1.69 -9.46 -56.97
C PHE A 21 1.95 -10.94 -57.25
N HIS A 22 1.04 -11.66 -57.92
CA HIS A 22 1.31 -13.03 -58.37
C HIS A 22 2.46 -13.10 -59.37
N GLU A 23 2.47 -12.23 -60.38
CA GLU A 23 3.58 -12.15 -61.36
C GLU A 23 4.92 -11.83 -60.68
N LEU A 24 4.88 -11.00 -59.62
CA LEU A 24 6.07 -10.71 -58.82
C LEU A 24 6.58 -11.95 -58.08
N LEU A 25 5.70 -12.76 -57.49
CA LEU A 25 6.09 -14.01 -56.82
C LEU A 25 6.67 -15.03 -57.81
N ASP A 26 6.08 -15.15 -59.00
CA ASP A 26 6.55 -16.09 -60.03
C ASP A 26 7.97 -15.75 -60.54
N ARG A 27 8.29 -14.45 -60.63
CA ARG A 27 9.58 -13.98 -61.17
C ARG A 27 10.66 -13.80 -60.11
N ALA A 28 10.28 -13.34 -58.92
CA ALA A 28 11.21 -12.88 -57.89
C ALA A 28 11.18 -13.71 -56.60
N GLY A 29 10.43 -14.82 -56.58
CA GLY A 29 10.32 -15.72 -55.43
C GLY A 29 9.44 -15.17 -54.32
N GLU A 30 9.49 -15.80 -53.15
CA GLU A 30 8.68 -15.42 -51.99
C GLU A 30 9.09 -14.05 -51.43
N GLN A 31 8.24 -13.06 -51.64
CA GLN A 31 8.45 -11.69 -51.15
C GLN A 31 7.43 -11.37 -50.05
N PRO A 32 7.86 -11.06 -48.81
CA PRO A 32 6.96 -10.85 -47.67
C PRO A 32 5.86 -9.82 -47.94
N LEU A 33 6.21 -8.71 -48.58
CA LEU A 33 5.25 -7.64 -48.91
C LEU A 33 4.17 -8.11 -49.88
N ALA A 34 4.55 -8.85 -50.92
CA ALA A 34 3.61 -9.36 -51.92
C ALA A 34 2.70 -10.43 -51.33
N LEU A 35 3.26 -11.35 -50.54
CA LEU A 35 2.50 -12.38 -49.81
C LEU A 35 1.54 -11.76 -48.80
N ASN A 36 1.97 -10.75 -48.04
CA ASN A 36 1.11 -10.02 -47.13
C ASN A 36 -0.04 -9.31 -47.87
N ALA A 37 0.23 -8.68 -49.01
CA ALA A 37 -0.81 -8.01 -49.80
C ALA A 37 -1.86 -8.99 -50.35
N LEU A 38 -1.43 -10.16 -50.83
CA LEU A 38 -2.33 -11.24 -51.28
C LEU A 38 -3.12 -11.84 -50.11
N GLY A 39 -2.49 -12.05 -48.96
CA GLY A 39 -3.17 -12.49 -47.74
C GLY A 39 -4.25 -11.52 -47.29
N MET A 40 -3.98 -10.21 -47.33
CA MET A 40 -4.96 -9.17 -47.00
C MET A 40 -6.11 -9.09 -47.99
N ASP A 41 -5.85 -9.30 -49.30
CA ASP A 41 -6.89 -9.40 -50.32
C ASP A 41 -7.80 -10.63 -50.09
N ALA A 42 -7.21 -11.80 -49.84
CA ALA A 42 -7.94 -13.02 -49.53
C ALA A 42 -8.80 -12.86 -48.27
N LEU A 43 -8.24 -12.22 -47.23
CA LEU A 43 -8.97 -11.90 -46.00
C LEU A 43 -10.18 -10.99 -46.27
N GLY A 44 -10.03 -9.96 -47.12
CA GLY A 44 -11.12 -9.09 -47.53
C GLY A 44 -12.24 -9.80 -48.30
N ARG A 45 -11.88 -10.87 -49.02
CA ARG A 45 -12.83 -11.77 -49.72
C ARG A 45 -13.41 -12.86 -48.81
N ARG A 46 -13.02 -12.89 -47.53
CA ARG A 46 -13.37 -13.92 -46.55
C ARG A 46 -12.88 -15.32 -46.91
N ASP A 47 -11.85 -15.41 -47.75
CA ASP A 47 -11.13 -16.66 -48.02
C ASP A 47 -10.00 -16.82 -46.99
N PHE A 48 -10.40 -17.25 -45.79
CA PHE A 48 -9.50 -17.31 -44.64
C PHE A 48 -8.41 -18.37 -44.79
N ALA A 49 -8.68 -19.45 -45.50
CA ALA A 49 -7.71 -20.52 -45.75
C ALA A 49 -6.57 -20.00 -46.65
N SER A 50 -6.91 -19.34 -47.76
CA SER A 50 -5.90 -18.73 -48.63
C SER A 50 -5.17 -17.59 -47.92
N ALA A 51 -5.87 -16.78 -47.12
CA ALA A 51 -5.25 -15.71 -46.34
C ALA A 51 -4.18 -16.27 -45.37
N ALA A 52 -4.52 -17.29 -44.59
CA ALA A 52 -3.58 -17.94 -43.68
C ALA A 52 -2.37 -18.52 -44.43
N ALA A 53 -2.60 -19.22 -45.55
CA ALA A 53 -1.52 -19.79 -46.36
C ALA A 53 -0.55 -18.71 -46.91
N PHE A 54 -1.07 -17.55 -47.34
CA PHE A 54 -0.22 -16.44 -47.76
C PHE A 54 0.56 -15.82 -46.60
N PHE A 55 -0.06 -15.65 -45.42
CA PHE A 55 0.62 -15.12 -44.25
C PHE A 55 1.69 -16.08 -43.70
N ASP A 56 1.44 -17.39 -43.67
CA ASP A 56 2.45 -18.38 -43.25
C ASP A 56 3.71 -18.32 -44.13
N ARG A 57 3.51 -18.22 -45.46
CA ARG A 57 4.62 -18.02 -46.40
C ARG A 57 5.31 -16.67 -46.20
N ALA A 58 4.55 -15.62 -45.90
CA ALA A 58 5.12 -14.31 -45.60
C ALA A 58 5.99 -14.34 -44.33
N ILE A 59 5.54 -15.03 -43.28
CA ILE A 59 6.28 -15.25 -42.02
C ILE A 59 7.53 -16.09 -42.26
N ALA A 60 7.46 -17.13 -43.10
CA ALA A 60 8.64 -17.91 -43.46
C ALA A 60 9.71 -17.06 -44.17
N ALA A 61 9.28 -16.10 -44.99
CA ALA A 61 10.16 -15.17 -45.69
C ALA A 61 10.67 -14.01 -44.80
N ASP A 62 9.90 -13.58 -43.79
CA ASP A 62 10.33 -12.61 -42.76
C ASP A 62 9.81 -12.96 -41.36
N PRO A 63 10.54 -13.81 -40.60
CA PRO A 63 10.09 -14.26 -39.28
C PRO A 63 10.10 -13.19 -38.19
N ARG A 64 10.70 -12.01 -38.44
CA ARG A 64 10.85 -10.93 -37.46
C ARG A 64 9.80 -9.84 -37.60
N ALA A 65 8.81 -10.01 -38.46
CA ALA A 65 7.72 -9.07 -38.63
C ALA A 65 6.49 -9.48 -37.80
N PRO A 66 6.23 -8.87 -36.63
CA PRO A 66 5.08 -9.22 -35.78
C PRO A 66 3.75 -8.94 -36.48
N GLU A 67 3.70 -7.95 -37.39
CA GLU A 67 2.49 -7.61 -38.14
C GLU A 67 1.99 -8.77 -39.03
N LEU A 68 2.90 -9.62 -39.54
CA LEU A 68 2.50 -10.80 -40.32
C LEU A 68 1.82 -11.85 -39.43
N GLN A 69 2.33 -12.03 -38.22
CA GLN A 69 1.72 -12.87 -37.19
C GLN A 69 0.36 -12.32 -36.76
N MET A 70 0.23 -10.99 -36.62
CA MET A 70 -1.05 -10.34 -36.31
C MET A 70 -2.09 -10.55 -37.42
N ASN A 71 -1.68 -10.45 -38.69
CA ASN A 71 -2.56 -10.71 -39.82
C ASN A 71 -2.98 -12.19 -39.91
N LEU A 72 -2.06 -13.11 -39.63
CA LEU A 72 -2.36 -14.54 -39.52
C LEU A 72 -3.36 -14.83 -38.39
N ALA A 73 -3.14 -14.23 -37.21
CA ALA A 73 -4.06 -14.34 -36.07
C ALA A 73 -5.47 -13.85 -36.44
N LYS A 74 -5.56 -12.75 -37.19
CA LYS A 74 -6.84 -12.24 -37.69
C LYS A 74 -7.51 -13.21 -38.67
N ALA A 75 -6.76 -13.83 -39.58
CA ALA A 75 -7.30 -14.83 -40.49
C ALA A 75 -7.89 -16.03 -39.73
N TYR A 76 -7.17 -16.54 -38.73
CA TYR A 76 -7.67 -17.64 -37.89
C TYR A 76 -8.88 -17.23 -37.04
N ARG A 77 -8.89 -16.02 -36.48
CA ARG A 77 -10.03 -15.47 -35.73
C ARG A 77 -11.30 -15.46 -36.58
N GLU A 78 -11.22 -14.94 -37.81
CA GLU A 78 -12.38 -14.86 -38.72
C GLU A 78 -12.81 -16.25 -39.23
N ALA A 79 -11.89 -17.22 -39.28
CA ALA A 79 -12.18 -18.62 -39.59
C ALA A 79 -12.78 -19.40 -38.40
N GLY A 80 -12.73 -18.86 -37.19
CA GLY A 80 -13.12 -19.56 -35.96
C GLY A 80 -12.09 -20.58 -35.45
N ASP A 81 -10.85 -20.56 -35.98
CA ASP A 81 -9.76 -21.40 -35.49
C ASP A 81 -9.07 -20.77 -34.26
N VAL A 82 -9.61 -21.07 -33.09
CA VAL A 82 -9.11 -20.61 -31.79
C VAL A 82 -7.64 -20.98 -31.58
N ALA A 83 -7.25 -22.21 -31.94
CA ALA A 83 -5.89 -22.69 -31.73
C ALA A 83 -4.89 -22.05 -32.72
N GLY A 84 -5.32 -21.81 -33.96
CA GLY A 84 -4.57 -21.03 -34.93
C GLY A 84 -4.35 -19.59 -34.48
N GLU A 85 -5.40 -18.92 -34.01
CA GLU A 85 -5.34 -17.54 -33.52
C GLU A 85 -4.38 -17.41 -32.34
N GLU A 86 -4.49 -18.29 -31.34
CA GLU A 86 -3.61 -18.29 -30.17
C GLU A 86 -2.14 -18.46 -30.56
N ARG A 87 -1.83 -19.44 -31.43
CA ARG A 87 -0.45 -19.69 -31.88
C ARG A 87 0.13 -18.49 -32.61
N ALA A 88 -0.65 -17.84 -33.48
CA ALA A 88 -0.19 -16.67 -34.22
C ALA A 88 0.03 -15.45 -33.30
N LEU A 89 -0.86 -15.23 -32.32
CA LEU A 89 -0.68 -14.16 -31.33
C LEU A 89 0.55 -14.39 -30.45
N LEU A 90 0.79 -15.63 -30.01
CA LEU A 90 2.02 -15.99 -29.29
C LEU A 90 3.25 -15.85 -30.19
N GLY A 91 3.12 -16.12 -31.50
CA GLY A 91 4.16 -15.87 -32.49
C GLY A 91 4.53 -14.39 -32.59
N ALA A 92 3.55 -13.48 -32.61
CA ALA A 92 3.79 -12.04 -32.56
C ALA A 92 4.54 -11.64 -31.27
N LEU A 93 4.11 -12.19 -30.13
CA LEU A 93 4.73 -11.93 -28.81
C LEU A 93 6.13 -12.54 -28.64
N ALA A 94 6.44 -13.60 -29.39
CA ALA A 94 7.80 -14.16 -29.44
C ALA A 94 8.77 -13.24 -30.18
N VAL A 95 8.28 -12.41 -31.09
CA VAL A 95 9.07 -11.40 -31.82
C VAL A 95 9.16 -10.10 -31.02
N ASP A 96 8.03 -9.62 -30.49
CA ASP A 96 7.95 -8.43 -29.63
C ASP A 96 7.07 -8.73 -28.41
N GLN A 97 7.72 -8.96 -27.26
CA GLN A 97 7.06 -9.30 -25.99
C GLN A 97 6.10 -8.20 -25.48
N THR A 98 6.27 -6.98 -25.98
CA THR A 98 5.48 -5.81 -25.59
C THR A 98 4.50 -5.37 -26.66
N HIS A 99 4.31 -6.18 -27.71
CA HIS A 99 3.40 -5.87 -28.81
C HIS A 99 1.96 -5.71 -28.30
N PHE A 100 1.56 -4.45 -28.08
CA PHE A 100 0.37 -4.10 -27.30
C PHE A 100 -0.90 -4.75 -27.83
N MET A 101 -1.12 -4.68 -29.15
CA MET A 101 -2.30 -5.25 -29.76
C MET A 101 -2.32 -6.78 -29.75
N ALA A 102 -1.17 -7.45 -29.68
CA ALA A 102 -1.12 -8.91 -29.57
C ALA A 102 -1.55 -9.35 -28.17
N LEU A 103 -1.08 -8.62 -27.14
CA LEU A 103 -1.52 -8.82 -25.75
C LEU A 103 -3.04 -8.63 -25.60
N VAL A 104 -3.58 -7.54 -26.16
CA VAL A 104 -5.03 -7.26 -26.15
C VAL A 104 -5.82 -8.37 -26.84
N ARG A 105 -5.40 -8.79 -28.04
CA ARG A 105 -6.10 -9.84 -28.79
C ARG A 105 -6.04 -11.19 -28.09
N LEU A 106 -4.94 -11.51 -27.41
CA LEU A 106 -4.81 -12.75 -26.65
C LEU A 106 -5.69 -12.73 -25.38
N ALA A 107 -5.84 -11.57 -24.74
CA ALA A 107 -6.78 -11.39 -23.64
C ALA A 107 -8.24 -11.56 -24.11
N GLU A 108 -8.63 -10.87 -25.18
CA GLU A 108 -9.96 -10.99 -25.81
C GLU A 108 -10.27 -12.42 -26.27
N LEU A 109 -9.28 -13.16 -26.77
CA LEU A 109 -9.42 -14.56 -27.15
C LEU A 109 -9.82 -15.41 -25.93
N HIS A 110 -9.09 -15.28 -24.81
CA HIS A 110 -9.38 -16.03 -23.60
C HIS A 110 -10.76 -15.68 -23.02
N GLU A 111 -11.16 -14.41 -23.01
CA GLU A 111 -12.51 -14.00 -22.63
C GLU A 111 -13.58 -14.66 -23.51
N ARG A 112 -13.41 -14.59 -24.85
CA ARG A 112 -14.35 -15.17 -25.81
C ARG A 112 -14.50 -16.69 -25.65
N THR A 113 -13.42 -17.37 -25.25
CA THR A 113 -13.42 -18.83 -25.01
C THR A 113 -13.86 -19.22 -23.59
N GLY A 114 -14.09 -18.25 -22.70
CA GLY A 114 -14.52 -18.48 -21.32
C GLY A 114 -13.40 -18.83 -20.34
N ASP A 115 -12.14 -18.79 -20.75
CA ASP A 115 -10.99 -18.99 -19.84
C ASP A 115 -10.67 -17.67 -19.11
N LEU A 116 -11.51 -17.33 -18.13
CA LEU A 116 -11.43 -16.06 -17.39
C LEU A 116 -10.11 -15.90 -16.62
N ARG A 117 -9.50 -17.00 -16.19
CA ARG A 117 -8.20 -16.97 -15.49
C ARG A 117 -7.11 -16.50 -16.44
N ARG A 118 -6.96 -17.18 -17.60
CA ARG A 118 -5.97 -16.78 -18.59
C ARG A 118 -6.28 -15.40 -19.16
N ALA A 119 -7.55 -15.05 -19.32
CA ALA A 119 -7.95 -13.70 -19.72
C ALA A 119 -7.44 -12.63 -18.75
N ALA A 120 -7.67 -12.81 -17.44
CA ALA A 120 -7.19 -11.87 -16.43
C ALA A 120 -5.66 -11.75 -16.44
N GLU A 121 -4.93 -12.87 -16.53
CA GLU A 121 -3.46 -12.85 -16.67
C GLU A 121 -3.00 -12.03 -17.87
N ARG A 122 -3.65 -12.17 -19.03
CA ARG A 122 -3.30 -11.38 -20.22
C ARG A 122 -3.70 -9.91 -20.09
N TRP A 123 -4.84 -9.60 -19.48
CA TRP A 123 -5.23 -8.22 -19.20
C TRP A 123 -4.30 -7.54 -18.20
N SER A 124 -3.78 -8.26 -17.21
CA SER A 124 -2.72 -7.74 -16.32
C SER A 124 -1.46 -7.34 -17.11
N ASN A 125 -1.06 -8.12 -18.12
CA ASN A 125 0.06 -7.75 -18.99
C ASN A 125 -0.23 -6.50 -19.83
N VAL A 126 -1.45 -6.37 -20.36
CA VAL A 126 -1.90 -5.16 -21.08
C VAL A 126 -1.80 -3.93 -20.17
N LEU A 127 -2.29 -4.02 -18.93
CA LEU A 127 -2.22 -2.95 -17.94
C LEU A 127 -0.77 -2.57 -17.61
N ALA A 128 0.12 -3.56 -17.48
CA ALA A 128 1.54 -3.32 -17.20
C ALA A 128 2.24 -2.56 -18.34
N VAL A 129 1.99 -2.94 -19.59
CA VAL A 129 2.55 -2.23 -20.76
C VAL A 129 1.93 -0.83 -20.89
N ALA A 130 0.62 -0.69 -20.65
CA ALA A 130 -0.08 0.59 -20.72
C ALA A 130 0.37 1.61 -19.66
N ALA A 131 0.97 1.16 -18.55
CA ALA A 131 1.52 2.05 -17.53
C ALA A 131 2.60 2.99 -18.10
N GLY A 132 3.32 2.57 -19.14
CA GLY A 132 4.32 3.41 -19.84
C GLY A 132 3.76 4.35 -20.89
N ILE A 133 2.45 4.31 -21.19
CA ILE A 133 1.80 5.15 -22.20
C ILE A 133 1.31 6.44 -21.54
N ALA A 134 1.99 7.56 -21.84
CA ALA A 134 1.69 8.87 -21.26
C ALA A 134 0.41 9.50 -21.81
N GLU A 135 0.24 9.52 -23.14
CA GLU A 135 -0.97 10.06 -23.79
C GLU A 135 -1.92 8.93 -24.14
N ARG A 136 -3.13 8.97 -23.57
CA ARG A 136 -4.12 7.90 -23.73
C ARG A 136 -5.38 8.44 -24.38
N SER A 137 -5.79 7.80 -25.47
CA SER A 137 -7.04 8.13 -26.15
C SER A 137 -8.25 7.64 -25.33
N PRO A 138 -9.45 8.22 -25.52
CA PRO A 138 -10.66 7.72 -24.87
C PRO A 138 -10.93 6.24 -25.12
N ALA A 139 -10.64 5.75 -26.33
CA ALA A 139 -10.80 4.34 -26.68
C ALA A 139 -9.81 3.43 -25.93
N LEU A 140 -8.57 3.88 -25.74
CA LEU A 140 -7.59 3.17 -24.93
C LEU A 140 -8.03 3.14 -23.47
N GLU A 141 -8.50 4.25 -22.90
CA GLU A 141 -8.98 4.27 -21.52
C GLU A 141 -10.17 3.34 -21.29
N MET A 142 -11.14 3.28 -22.22
CA MET A 142 -12.24 2.32 -22.14
C MET A 142 -11.74 0.87 -22.12
N MET A 143 -10.73 0.53 -22.92
CA MET A 143 -10.13 -0.79 -22.93
C MET A 143 -9.39 -1.10 -21.63
N LEU A 144 -8.65 -0.11 -21.08
CA LEU A 144 -7.94 -0.28 -19.81
C LEU A 144 -8.91 -0.41 -18.64
N GLU A 145 -10.06 0.26 -18.68
CA GLU A 145 -11.10 0.09 -17.67
C GLU A 145 -11.68 -1.33 -17.72
N HIS A 146 -12.04 -1.82 -18.90
CA HIS A 146 -12.47 -3.23 -19.06
C HIS A 146 -11.40 -4.21 -18.55
N ALA A 147 -10.13 -3.97 -18.87
CA ALA A 147 -9.02 -4.78 -18.38
C ALA A 147 -8.94 -4.79 -16.83
N ARG A 148 -9.08 -3.62 -16.19
CA ARG A 148 -9.13 -3.50 -14.71
C ARG A 148 -10.33 -4.27 -14.15
N GLU A 149 -11.50 -4.16 -14.76
CA GLU A 149 -12.70 -4.87 -14.32
C GLU A 149 -12.56 -6.39 -14.43
N VAL A 150 -11.98 -6.92 -15.51
CA VAL A 150 -11.74 -8.37 -15.67
C VAL A 150 -10.75 -8.86 -14.62
N VAL A 151 -9.63 -8.16 -14.43
CA VAL A 151 -8.61 -8.50 -13.43
C VAL A 151 -9.20 -8.42 -12.01
N ALA A 152 -9.93 -7.36 -11.69
CA ALA A 152 -10.55 -7.18 -10.38
C ALA A 152 -11.58 -8.27 -10.07
N ARG A 153 -12.43 -8.65 -11.05
CA ARG A 153 -13.39 -9.77 -10.88
C ARG A 153 -12.69 -11.10 -10.62
N GLN A 154 -11.61 -11.40 -11.34
CA GLN A 154 -10.86 -12.63 -11.13
C GLN A 154 -10.17 -12.65 -9.75
N HIS A 155 -9.59 -11.52 -9.34
CA HIS A 155 -9.02 -11.36 -8.00
C HIS A 155 -10.07 -11.54 -6.89
N ALA A 156 -11.26 -10.94 -7.05
CA ALA A 156 -12.36 -11.08 -6.09
C ALA A 156 -12.85 -12.55 -6.00
N SER A 157 -13.01 -13.23 -7.13
CA SER A 157 -13.40 -14.65 -7.13
C SER A 157 -12.36 -15.54 -6.44
N PHE A 158 -11.08 -15.28 -6.65
CA PHE A 158 -10.01 -16.00 -5.96
C PHE A 158 -9.99 -15.69 -4.45
N ALA A 159 -10.19 -14.42 -4.08
CA ALA A 159 -10.32 -13.99 -2.70
C ALA A 159 -11.46 -14.73 -1.98
N ASP A 160 -12.65 -14.77 -2.56
CA ASP A 160 -13.82 -15.46 -1.99
C ASP A 160 -13.56 -16.97 -1.82
N ALA A 161 -12.89 -17.60 -2.79
CA ALA A 161 -12.53 -19.00 -2.73
C ALA A 161 -11.51 -19.29 -1.61
N LEU A 162 -10.51 -18.41 -1.43
CA LEU A 162 -9.56 -18.51 -0.33
C LEU A 162 -10.23 -18.27 1.02
N ASP A 163 -11.04 -17.23 1.14
CA ASP A 163 -11.72 -16.87 2.39
C ASP A 163 -12.67 -18.00 2.83
N SER A 164 -13.38 -18.61 1.88
CA SER A 164 -14.22 -19.79 2.14
C SER A 164 -13.40 -21.05 2.48
N GLY A 165 -12.36 -21.35 1.70
CA GLY A 165 -11.53 -22.54 1.87
C GLY A 165 -10.71 -22.54 3.16
N LEU A 166 -10.34 -21.35 3.65
CA LEU A 166 -9.53 -21.18 4.85
C LEU A 166 -10.38 -20.93 6.11
N ALA A 167 -11.70 -20.80 6.01
CA ALA A 167 -12.57 -20.42 7.12
C ALA A 167 -12.39 -21.32 8.37
N ALA A 168 -12.36 -22.65 8.19
CA ALA A 168 -12.18 -23.58 9.30
C ALA A 168 -10.79 -23.49 9.93
N ALA A 169 -9.73 -23.36 9.11
CA ALA A 169 -8.37 -23.22 9.59
C ALA A 169 -8.17 -21.88 10.35
N ARG A 170 -8.76 -20.79 9.84
CA ARG A 170 -8.79 -19.48 10.51
C ARG A 170 -9.55 -19.52 11.83
N ALA A 171 -10.68 -20.23 11.88
CA ALA A 171 -11.47 -20.38 13.10
C ALA A 171 -10.73 -21.17 14.20
N ALA A 172 -9.91 -22.15 13.81
CA ALA A 172 -9.08 -22.94 14.73
C ALA A 172 -7.81 -22.21 15.20
N ALA A 173 -7.37 -21.16 14.50
CA ALA A 173 -6.17 -20.41 14.84
C ALA A 173 -6.39 -19.48 16.05
N GLY A 174 -5.35 -19.34 16.88
CA GLY A 174 -5.33 -18.36 17.96
C GLY A 174 -5.39 -16.91 17.43
N PRO A 175 -5.85 -15.93 18.23
CA PRO A 175 -6.12 -14.57 17.76
C PRO A 175 -4.92 -13.88 17.08
N SER A 176 -3.72 -13.99 17.67
CA SER A 176 -2.50 -13.37 17.13
C SER A 176 -2.06 -14.01 15.81
N GLY A 177 -2.09 -15.35 15.73
CA GLY A 177 -1.79 -16.09 14.50
C GLY A 177 -2.79 -15.79 13.38
N ARG A 178 -4.08 -15.76 13.70
CA ARG A 178 -5.14 -15.38 12.76
C ARG A 178 -4.95 -13.97 12.23
N ARG A 179 -4.73 -12.97 13.11
CA ARG A 179 -4.47 -11.59 12.73
C ARG A 179 -3.32 -11.47 11.72
N ARG A 180 -2.17 -12.08 12.01
CA ARG A 180 -0.98 -12.03 11.14
C ARG A 180 -1.22 -12.71 9.80
N PHE A 181 -1.90 -13.85 9.80
CA PHE A 181 -2.22 -14.59 8.58
C PHE A 181 -3.23 -13.83 7.71
N ASP A 182 -4.27 -13.25 8.31
CA ASP A 182 -5.26 -12.45 7.58
C ASP A 182 -4.60 -11.23 6.92
N ALA A 183 -3.70 -10.52 7.63
CA ALA A 183 -2.92 -9.44 7.04
C ALA A 183 -2.03 -9.92 5.86
N CYS A 184 -1.45 -11.12 5.94
CA CYS A 184 -0.69 -11.72 4.84
C CYS A 184 -1.57 -12.00 3.62
N VAL A 185 -2.74 -12.62 3.82
CA VAL A 185 -3.68 -12.91 2.73
C VAL A 185 -4.23 -11.61 2.13
N ASP A 186 -4.58 -10.62 2.94
CA ASP A 186 -5.04 -9.32 2.47
C ASP A 186 -3.98 -8.61 1.63
N HIS A 187 -2.71 -8.74 1.99
CA HIS A 187 -1.63 -8.17 1.18
C HIS A 187 -1.50 -8.88 -0.17
N VAL A 188 -1.51 -10.22 -0.18
CA VAL A 188 -1.47 -11.02 -1.42
C VAL A 188 -2.63 -10.67 -2.36
N LEU A 189 -3.80 -10.36 -1.79
CA LEU A 189 -5.00 -9.99 -2.55
C LEU A 189 -5.09 -8.49 -2.88
N GLY A 190 -4.07 -7.69 -2.52
CA GLY A 190 -4.05 -6.24 -2.77
C GLY A 190 -5.06 -5.44 -1.93
N ARG A 191 -5.67 -6.05 -0.91
CA ARG A 191 -6.57 -5.40 0.05
C ARG A 191 -5.83 -4.60 1.11
N ARG A 192 -4.54 -4.85 1.27
CA ARG A 192 -3.70 -4.25 2.33
C ARG A 192 -2.30 -3.88 1.82
N ARG A 193 -1.83 -2.71 2.22
CA ARG A 193 -0.44 -2.26 2.06
C ARG A 193 0.44 -2.72 3.23
N ILE A 194 1.72 -2.96 2.98
CA ILE A 194 2.74 -3.11 4.02
C ILE A 194 3.28 -1.73 4.41
N TYR A 195 3.31 -1.47 5.71
CA TYR A 195 3.85 -0.26 6.30
C TYR A 195 5.20 -0.57 6.94
N ALA A 196 6.17 0.30 6.69
CA ALA A 196 7.50 0.24 7.29
C ALA A 196 7.64 1.36 8.33
N ASN A 197 8.62 1.22 9.23
CA ASN A 197 8.99 2.29 10.15
C ASN A 197 9.53 3.49 9.37
N GLU A 198 9.00 4.67 9.66
CA GLU A 198 9.49 5.95 9.18
C GLU A 198 9.83 6.82 10.40
N CYS A 199 11.11 6.85 10.77
CA CYS A 199 11.59 7.60 11.93
C CYS A 199 12.04 9.02 11.51
N HIS A 200 11.66 10.04 12.27
CA HIS A 200 12.17 11.40 12.08
C HIS A 200 13.50 11.68 12.79
N GLY A 201 13.88 10.82 13.74
CA GLY A 201 15.15 10.86 14.47
C GLY A 201 15.88 9.52 14.40
N LEU A 202 16.32 8.99 15.55
CA LEU A 202 17.08 7.75 15.60
C LEU A 202 16.26 6.55 15.08
N HIS A 203 16.81 5.83 14.12
CA HIS A 203 16.28 4.54 13.66
C HIS A 203 17.22 3.40 14.08
N PHE A 204 16.71 2.45 14.86
CA PHE A 204 17.41 1.21 15.19
C PHE A 204 17.05 0.12 14.16
N PRO A 205 17.99 -0.31 13.32
CA PRO A 205 17.71 -1.27 12.26
C PRO A 205 17.44 -2.67 12.81
N PHE A 206 16.87 -3.54 11.98
CA PHE A 206 16.60 -4.96 12.27
C PHE A 206 15.50 -5.24 13.32
N LEU A 207 14.80 -4.21 13.79
CA LEU A 207 13.58 -4.39 14.58
C LEU A 207 12.38 -4.70 13.66
N PRO A 208 11.44 -5.57 14.09
CA PRO A 208 10.16 -5.76 13.41
C PRO A 208 9.31 -4.48 13.39
N ALA A 209 8.67 -4.21 12.26
CA ALA A 209 7.72 -3.11 12.06
C ALA A 209 6.30 -3.51 12.53
N ASP A 210 6.13 -3.75 13.82
CA ASP A 210 4.83 -4.15 14.39
C ASP A 210 3.89 -2.94 14.50
N GLU A 211 2.79 -2.93 13.75
CA GLU A 211 1.79 -1.85 13.85
C GLU A 211 1.20 -1.74 15.27
N PHE A 212 0.72 -2.86 15.79
CA PHE A 212 0.34 -3.01 17.19
C PHE A 212 1.13 -4.19 17.73
N PHE A 213 1.87 -3.96 18.79
CA PHE A 213 2.65 -5.01 19.44
C PHE A 213 1.73 -6.02 20.12
N ASP A 214 2.16 -7.28 20.18
CA ASP A 214 1.44 -8.32 20.90
C ASP A 214 1.45 -8.04 22.41
N ARG A 215 0.30 -8.20 23.07
CA ARG A 215 0.15 -8.00 24.52
C ARG A 215 1.10 -8.88 25.33
N ALA A 216 1.48 -10.05 24.81
CA ALA A 216 2.42 -10.96 25.46
C ALA A 216 3.78 -10.32 25.77
N HIS A 217 4.17 -9.27 25.03
CA HIS A 217 5.40 -8.50 25.31
C HIS A 217 5.29 -7.63 26.57
N PHE A 218 4.08 -7.34 27.04
CA PHE A 218 3.82 -6.41 28.14
C PHE A 218 2.91 -7.05 29.20
N PRO A 219 3.38 -8.10 29.90
CA PRO A 219 2.58 -8.80 30.91
C PRO A 219 2.12 -7.89 32.06
N TRP A 220 2.84 -6.79 32.30
CA TRP A 220 2.54 -5.78 33.31
C TRP A 220 1.42 -4.81 32.91
N LEU A 221 0.88 -4.84 31.68
CA LEU A 221 -0.26 -3.97 31.30
C LEU A 221 -1.45 -4.13 32.24
N GLY A 222 -1.68 -5.35 32.77
CA GLY A 222 -2.76 -5.58 33.73
C GLY A 222 -2.62 -4.78 35.04
N GLU A 223 -1.39 -4.40 35.43
CA GLU A 223 -1.14 -3.63 36.65
C GLU A 223 -1.63 -2.19 36.51
N ILE A 224 -1.34 -1.54 35.38
CA ILE A 224 -1.80 -0.16 35.14
C ILE A 224 -3.28 -0.10 34.76
N GLU A 225 -3.78 -1.12 34.04
CA GLU A 225 -5.21 -1.24 33.76
C GLU A 225 -6.05 -1.38 35.04
N ALA A 226 -5.55 -2.05 36.07
CA ALA A 226 -6.23 -2.16 37.37
C ALA A 226 -6.37 -0.81 38.09
N GLU A 227 -5.55 0.18 37.75
CA GLU A 227 -5.61 1.53 38.31
C GLU A 227 -6.47 2.50 37.46
N THR A 228 -7.11 2.01 36.38
CA THR A 228 -7.87 2.86 35.41
C THR A 228 -8.89 3.77 36.10
N ASP A 229 -9.74 3.23 36.97
CA ASP A 229 -10.81 4.00 37.60
C ASP A 229 -10.26 5.13 38.47
N VAL A 230 -9.11 4.89 39.09
CA VAL A 230 -8.42 5.83 39.97
C VAL A 230 -7.79 6.94 39.14
N ILE A 231 -7.07 6.55 38.08
CA ILE A 231 -6.42 7.49 37.15
C ILE A 231 -7.48 8.39 36.49
N ARG A 232 -8.61 7.80 36.08
CA ARG A 232 -9.75 8.53 35.54
C ARG A 232 -10.33 9.50 36.55
N ALA A 233 -10.56 9.08 37.79
CA ALA A 233 -11.11 9.94 38.83
C ALA A 233 -10.22 11.15 39.16
N GLU A 234 -8.89 10.95 39.23
CA GLU A 234 -7.94 12.08 39.41
C GLU A 234 -8.00 13.05 38.21
N LEU A 235 -8.09 12.53 36.98
CA LEU A 235 -8.25 13.34 35.77
C LEU A 235 -9.55 14.14 35.77
N GLU A 236 -10.68 13.51 36.07
CA GLU A 236 -11.98 14.19 36.15
C GLU A 236 -11.99 15.29 37.22
N ALA A 237 -11.42 15.02 38.40
CA ALA A 237 -11.29 16.01 39.47
C ALA A 237 -10.46 17.22 39.03
N VAL A 238 -9.29 16.98 38.42
CA VAL A 238 -8.43 18.06 37.92
C VAL A 238 -9.11 18.87 36.82
N LEU A 239 -9.83 18.21 35.91
CA LEU A 239 -10.57 18.86 34.84
C LEU A 239 -11.75 19.71 35.35
N ALA A 240 -12.38 19.29 36.44
CA ALA A 240 -13.47 20.03 37.08
C ALA A 240 -12.99 21.25 37.87
N GLU A 241 -11.81 21.15 38.51
CA GLU A 241 -11.25 22.21 39.36
C GLU A 241 -10.48 23.27 38.57
N ASP A 242 -9.46 22.85 37.81
CA ASP A 242 -8.54 23.76 37.15
C ASP A 242 -7.80 23.08 35.98
N ALA A 243 -8.26 23.40 34.76
CA ALA A 243 -7.67 22.97 33.51
C ALA A 243 -6.36 23.72 33.15
N ALA A 244 -5.86 24.61 34.00
CA ALA A 244 -4.65 25.40 33.74
C ALA A 244 -3.36 24.60 33.49
N PRO A 245 -3.20 23.30 33.81
CA PRO A 245 -2.03 22.52 33.37
C PRO A 245 -2.11 22.05 31.91
N ILE A 246 -3.29 22.11 31.25
CA ILE A 246 -3.42 21.66 29.86
C ILE A 246 -2.71 22.67 28.95
N ARG A 247 -1.85 22.16 28.08
CA ARG A 247 -1.18 22.92 27.02
C ARG A 247 -1.59 22.35 25.66
N PRO A 248 -1.63 23.16 24.60
CA PRO A 248 -1.67 22.62 23.24
C PRO A 248 -0.53 21.63 23.04
N TYR A 249 -0.83 20.46 22.47
CA TYR A 249 0.22 19.49 22.17
C TYR A 249 1.11 19.98 21.02
N VAL A 250 0.48 20.49 19.96
CA VAL A 250 1.19 21.08 18.83
C VAL A 250 1.50 22.54 19.13
N ALA A 251 2.78 22.90 19.10
CA ALA A 251 3.25 24.27 19.18
C ALA A 251 4.37 24.47 18.15
N MET A 252 4.00 24.98 16.97
CA MET A 252 4.93 25.22 15.87
C MET A 252 5.81 26.44 16.16
N GLU A 253 7.11 26.29 15.92
CA GLU A 253 8.07 27.38 16.07
C GLU A 253 7.80 28.52 15.07
N PRO A 254 8.06 29.80 15.45
CA PRO A 254 7.95 30.92 14.53
C PRO A 254 8.75 30.69 13.24
N GLY A 255 8.08 30.86 12.09
CA GLY A 255 8.67 30.63 10.76
C GLY A 255 8.42 29.26 10.15
N THR A 256 7.78 28.34 10.86
CA THR A 256 7.37 27.04 10.28
C THR A 256 6.30 27.23 9.20
N PRO A 257 6.49 26.73 7.96
CA PRO A 257 5.49 26.83 6.90
C PRO A 257 4.18 26.11 7.26
N GLN A 258 3.08 26.52 6.62
CA GLN A 258 1.82 25.81 6.73
C GLN A 258 1.97 24.34 6.31
N ASN A 259 1.43 23.44 7.13
CA ASN A 259 1.51 22.00 6.94
C ASN A 259 0.30 21.31 7.60
N LYS A 260 0.31 19.97 7.66
CA LYS A 260 -0.79 19.17 8.23
C LYS A 260 -1.15 19.52 9.68
N TRP A 261 -0.22 20.10 10.45
CA TRP A 261 -0.41 20.47 11.86
C TRP A 261 -0.96 21.89 12.06
N SER A 262 -1.04 22.71 11.00
CA SER A 262 -1.39 24.13 11.14
C SER A 262 -2.77 24.39 11.74
N THR A 263 -3.73 23.46 11.61
CA THR A 263 -5.05 23.58 12.25
C THR A 263 -5.03 23.29 13.75
N LEU A 264 -3.98 22.62 14.23
CA LEU A 264 -3.78 22.24 15.63
C LEU A 264 -2.71 23.11 16.33
N ASP A 265 -1.98 23.96 15.60
CA ASP A 265 -0.95 24.84 16.18
C ASP A 265 -1.51 25.71 17.30
N ARG A 266 -0.94 25.58 18.50
CA ARG A 266 -1.35 26.28 19.72
C ARG A 266 -2.84 26.12 20.05
N SER A 267 -3.48 25.06 19.55
CA SER A 267 -4.89 24.76 19.76
C SER A 267 -5.10 23.74 20.86
N LEU A 268 -6.05 24.01 21.77
CA LEU A 268 -6.52 23.02 22.75
C LEU A 268 -7.50 22.00 22.15
N ALA A 269 -7.69 21.95 20.83
CA ALA A 269 -8.38 20.84 20.17
C ALA A 269 -7.64 19.51 20.43
N TRP A 270 -6.32 19.59 20.49
CA TRP A 270 -5.46 18.53 21.01
C TRP A 270 -4.63 19.07 22.18
N GLY A 271 -5.11 18.79 23.40
CA GLY A 271 -4.46 19.20 24.63
C GLY A 271 -3.61 18.08 25.23
N ALA A 272 -2.57 18.46 25.95
CA ALA A 272 -1.75 17.55 26.74
C ALA A 272 -1.44 18.12 28.12
N MET A 273 -1.37 17.21 29.09
CA MET A 273 -0.93 17.51 30.45
C MET A 273 0.19 16.54 30.81
N HIS A 274 1.43 17.04 30.77
CA HIS A 274 2.63 16.22 30.98
C HIS A 274 2.90 16.04 32.48
N LEU A 275 3.05 14.78 32.89
CA LEU A 275 3.54 14.38 34.20
C LEU A 275 5.06 14.15 34.12
N TRP A 276 5.53 13.57 33.00
CA TRP A 276 6.94 13.52 32.62
C TRP A 276 7.08 14.04 31.18
N LYS A 277 8.15 14.78 30.92
CA LYS A 277 8.54 15.20 29.57
C LYS A 277 10.05 15.14 29.43
N ASP A 278 10.53 14.50 28.37
CA ASP A 278 11.96 14.39 28.07
C ASP A 278 12.77 13.83 29.26
N GLY A 279 12.20 12.82 29.94
CA GLY A 279 12.79 12.20 31.14
C GLY A 279 12.69 13.02 32.43
N LYS A 280 12.07 14.20 32.40
CA LYS A 280 11.92 15.09 33.57
C LYS A 280 10.50 15.02 34.13
N ARG A 281 10.38 14.70 35.41
CA ARG A 281 9.13 14.72 36.17
C ARG A 281 8.71 16.16 36.46
N ASP A 282 7.42 16.47 36.29
CA ASP A 282 6.81 17.70 36.79
C ASP A 282 6.17 17.43 38.15
N ASP A 283 6.87 17.77 39.23
CA ASP A 283 6.41 17.51 40.59
C ASP A 283 5.11 18.26 40.94
N ALA A 284 4.90 19.45 40.35
CA ALA A 284 3.71 20.25 40.62
C ALA A 284 2.46 19.64 39.95
N VAL A 285 2.60 19.14 38.72
CA VAL A 285 1.52 18.39 38.05
C VAL A 285 1.31 17.05 38.76
N CYS A 286 2.37 16.28 39.03
CA CYS A 286 2.27 14.98 39.69
C CYS A 286 1.64 15.06 41.09
N ALA A 287 1.82 16.16 41.83
CA ALA A 287 1.16 16.36 43.11
C ALA A 287 -0.37 16.43 43.02
N ARG A 288 -0.93 16.74 41.84
CA ARG A 288 -2.37 16.69 41.56
C ARG A 288 -2.87 15.29 41.17
N PHE A 289 -1.94 14.39 40.81
CA PHE A 289 -2.21 13.01 40.42
C PHE A 289 -1.39 12.01 41.24
N PRO A 290 -1.43 12.07 42.58
CA PRO A 290 -0.51 11.31 43.42
C PRO A 290 -0.63 9.80 43.20
N ARG A 291 -1.84 9.27 42.94
CA ARG A 291 -2.02 7.84 42.67
C ARG A 291 -1.60 7.45 41.27
N THR A 292 -1.91 8.26 40.27
CA THR A 292 -1.43 8.04 38.90
C THR A 292 0.09 8.04 38.84
N ALA A 293 0.74 9.04 39.47
CA ALA A 293 2.19 9.14 39.50
C ALA A 293 2.82 7.91 40.17
N ALA A 294 2.31 7.48 41.33
CA ALA A 294 2.79 6.28 42.01
C ALA A 294 2.55 4.99 41.20
N ALA A 295 1.47 4.93 40.40
CA ALA A 295 1.22 3.79 39.52
C ALA A 295 2.22 3.75 38.36
N VAL A 296 2.46 4.89 37.71
CA VAL A 296 3.39 5.04 36.59
C VAL A 296 4.84 4.77 37.02
N GLU A 297 5.26 5.24 38.19
CA GLU A 297 6.62 5.07 38.72
C GLU A 297 7.01 3.59 38.95
N ARG A 298 6.03 2.67 39.00
CA ARG A 298 6.25 1.23 39.13
C ARG A 298 6.50 0.52 37.78
N LEU A 299 6.22 1.19 36.66
CA LEU A 299 6.26 0.60 35.33
C LEU A 299 7.69 0.54 34.76
N PRO A 300 7.98 -0.39 33.84
CA PRO A 300 9.27 -0.47 33.16
C PRO A 300 9.38 0.57 32.03
N LEU A 301 9.31 1.85 32.39
CA LEU A 301 9.40 2.99 31.49
C LEU A 301 10.73 3.03 30.74
N SER A 302 10.74 3.67 29.58
CA SER A 302 11.99 3.98 28.88
C SER A 302 12.75 5.05 29.65
N ASP A 303 14.05 4.88 29.84
CA ASP A 303 14.89 5.70 30.74
C ASP A 303 16.11 6.30 30.03
N LEU A 304 15.98 6.64 28.75
CA LEU A 304 16.99 7.36 28.00
C LEU A 304 17.17 8.79 28.54
N PRO A 305 18.38 9.15 29.02
CA PRO A 305 18.63 10.45 29.63
C PRO A 305 18.20 11.63 28.75
N GLY A 306 17.42 12.54 29.35
CA GLY A 306 16.97 13.78 28.71
C GLY A 306 16.00 13.59 27.53
N ARG A 307 15.44 12.39 27.35
CA ARG A 307 14.62 12.02 26.18
C ARG A 307 13.38 11.25 26.57
N THR A 308 13.50 10.25 27.43
CA THR A 308 12.39 9.43 27.90
C THR A 308 12.46 9.24 29.42
N PRO A 309 11.34 8.98 30.10
CA PRO A 309 10.01 8.84 29.55
C PRO A 309 9.31 10.18 29.32
N THR A 310 8.31 10.14 28.45
CA THR A 310 7.26 11.12 28.28
C THR A 310 5.96 10.47 28.72
N VAL A 311 5.30 11.07 29.71
CA VAL A 311 4.05 10.55 30.28
C VAL A 311 3.07 11.70 30.40
N PHE A 312 1.90 11.57 29.80
CA PHE A 312 0.94 12.66 29.76
C PHE A 312 -0.49 12.19 29.54
N PHE A 313 -1.44 12.96 30.04
CA PHE A 313 -2.83 12.84 29.60
C PHE A 313 -2.99 13.51 28.24
N SER A 314 -3.54 12.79 27.26
CA SER A 314 -3.83 13.29 25.92
C SER A 314 -5.33 13.49 25.74
N LEU A 315 -5.75 14.75 25.59
CA LEU A 315 -7.13 15.17 25.52
C LEU A 315 -7.47 15.61 24.08
N LEU A 316 -8.47 14.97 23.49
CA LEU A 316 -8.89 15.23 22.11
C LEU A 316 -10.34 15.70 22.11
N LYS A 317 -10.58 16.95 21.69
CA LYS A 317 -11.92 17.56 21.68
C LYS A 317 -12.84 16.94 20.62
N PRO A 318 -14.18 17.09 20.77
CA PRO A 318 -15.16 16.67 19.76
C PRO A 318 -14.81 17.13 18.35
N GLY A 319 -15.06 16.26 17.37
CA GLY A 319 -14.83 16.55 15.94
C GLY A 319 -13.37 16.68 15.50
N THR A 320 -12.40 16.39 16.37
CA THR A 320 -10.97 16.57 16.04
C THR A 320 -10.41 15.35 15.30
N HIS A 321 -9.62 15.61 14.25
CA HIS A 321 -8.82 14.61 13.53
C HIS A 321 -7.34 14.96 13.68
N LEU A 322 -6.54 14.00 14.15
CA LEU A 322 -5.08 14.07 14.10
C LEU A 322 -4.63 13.45 12.78
N PRO A 323 -4.04 14.21 11.85
CA PRO A 323 -3.69 13.71 10.52
C PRO A 323 -2.65 12.59 10.59
N ALA A 324 -2.57 11.79 9.53
CA ALA A 324 -1.58 10.73 9.37
C ALA A 324 -0.14 11.24 9.59
N HIS A 325 0.59 10.62 10.49
CA HIS A 325 1.96 10.98 10.87
C HIS A 325 2.73 9.80 11.44
N THR A 326 4.02 10.01 11.66
CA THR A 326 4.97 9.03 12.18
C THR A 326 5.78 9.65 13.30
N GLY A 327 6.19 8.81 14.23
CA GLY A 327 6.95 9.14 15.41
C GLY A 327 8.42 9.38 15.15
N VAL A 328 9.14 9.67 16.23
CA VAL A 328 10.54 10.12 16.15
C VAL A 328 11.51 8.95 16.09
N SER A 329 11.32 7.91 16.91
CA SER A 329 12.28 6.81 17.01
C SER A 329 11.60 5.48 17.32
N ASN A 330 12.07 4.38 16.70
CA ASN A 330 11.51 3.04 16.88
C ASN A 330 12.08 2.31 18.11
N VAL A 331 12.93 2.96 18.91
CA VAL A 331 13.47 2.37 20.16
C VAL A 331 12.48 2.43 21.33
N ARG A 332 11.40 3.19 21.17
CA ARG A 332 10.31 3.32 22.12
C ARG A 332 9.05 2.64 21.59
N THR A 333 8.20 2.21 22.51
CA THR A 333 6.86 1.74 22.25
C THR A 333 5.90 2.65 23.00
N ILE A 334 4.87 3.13 22.29
CA ILE A 334 3.86 4.00 22.87
C ILE A 334 2.71 3.16 23.42
N ILE A 335 2.37 3.41 24.69
CA ILE A 335 1.24 2.78 25.37
C ILE A 335 0.10 3.78 25.46
N HIS A 336 -1.09 3.35 25.06
CA HIS A 336 -2.33 4.08 25.31
C HIS A 336 -3.13 3.34 26.38
N LEU A 337 -3.38 3.98 27.52
CA LEU A 337 -4.40 3.55 28.48
C LEU A 337 -5.65 4.44 28.33
N PRO A 338 -6.77 3.90 27.83
CA PRO A 338 -7.94 4.72 27.57
C PRO A 338 -8.75 4.98 28.84
N LEU A 339 -9.10 6.24 29.10
CA LEU A 339 -9.75 6.65 30.35
C LEU A 339 -11.18 7.13 30.10
N ILE A 340 -11.40 7.99 29.11
CA ILE A 340 -12.71 8.50 28.72
C ILE A 340 -12.80 8.35 27.20
N VAL A 341 -13.64 7.44 26.72
CA VAL A 341 -13.71 7.11 25.28
C VAL A 341 -15.16 7.09 24.81
N PRO A 342 -15.65 8.21 24.29
CA PRO A 342 -16.94 8.26 23.62
C PRO A 342 -16.97 7.38 22.35
N GLU A 343 -18.17 6.97 21.94
CA GLU A 343 -18.38 6.26 20.68
C GLU A 343 -17.94 7.12 19.48
N GLY A 344 -17.34 6.49 18.46
CA GLY A 344 -16.82 7.19 17.28
C GLY A 344 -15.38 7.69 17.42
N CYS A 345 -14.67 7.29 18.48
CA CYS A 345 -13.22 7.48 18.59
C CYS A 345 -12.48 6.29 17.96
N GLU A 346 -11.63 6.56 16.97
CA GLU A 346 -10.90 5.54 16.20
C GLU A 346 -9.41 5.88 16.11
N PHE A 347 -8.56 4.86 16.03
CA PHE A 347 -7.11 4.97 15.91
C PHE A 347 -6.60 4.02 14.84
N ARG A 348 -5.89 4.52 13.84
CA ARG A 348 -5.26 3.69 12.81
C ARG A 348 -3.75 3.68 13.03
N VAL A 349 -3.14 2.51 12.94
CA VAL A 349 -1.69 2.33 12.81
C VAL A 349 -1.44 1.39 11.64
N GLY A 350 -0.70 1.86 10.64
CA GLY A 350 -0.49 1.15 9.40
C GLY A 350 -1.82 0.75 8.74
N GLY A 351 -1.99 -0.54 8.48
CA GLY A 351 -3.19 -1.10 7.87
C GLY A 351 -4.28 -1.52 8.87
N GLU A 352 -4.13 -1.26 10.17
CA GLU A 352 -5.10 -1.66 11.18
C GLU A 352 -5.73 -0.46 11.90
N THR A 353 -7.07 -0.45 11.96
CA THR A 353 -7.85 0.53 12.71
C THR A 353 -8.50 -0.15 13.91
N ARG A 354 -8.27 0.40 15.11
CA ARG A 354 -8.88 -0.05 16.37
C ARG A 354 -9.71 1.07 16.99
N ARG A 355 -10.69 0.67 17.80
CA ARG A 355 -11.40 1.56 18.73
C ARG A 355 -10.82 1.35 20.11
N TRP A 356 -10.68 2.44 20.86
CA TRP A 356 -10.27 2.32 22.25
C TRP A 356 -11.37 1.65 23.08
N GLU A 357 -10.97 0.80 24.02
CA GLU A 357 -11.83 0.27 25.07
C GLU A 357 -11.30 0.81 26.39
N GLU A 358 -12.19 1.42 27.17
CA GLU A 358 -11.82 2.01 28.46
C GLU A 358 -11.17 0.97 29.39
N GLY A 359 -10.03 1.34 29.96
CA GLY A 359 -9.25 0.45 30.84
C GLY A 359 -8.59 -0.74 30.15
N LYS A 360 -8.57 -0.79 28.81
CA LYS A 360 -7.78 -1.77 28.05
C LYS A 360 -6.63 -1.09 27.35
N ALA A 361 -5.46 -1.20 27.95
CA ALA A 361 -4.25 -0.64 27.39
C ALA A 361 -3.74 -1.46 26.21
N TRP A 362 -3.13 -0.78 25.25
CA TRP A 362 -2.40 -1.41 24.16
C TRP A 362 -1.09 -0.69 23.87
N ALA A 363 -0.25 -1.38 23.11
CA ALA A 363 1.06 -0.94 22.68
C ALA A 363 1.12 -0.86 21.15
N PHE A 364 1.71 0.20 20.61
CA PHE A 364 1.91 0.36 19.17
C PHE A 364 3.25 1.05 18.88
N ASP A 365 3.75 0.87 17.65
CA ASP A 365 4.93 1.57 17.16
C ASP A 365 4.47 2.86 16.47
N ASP A 366 4.75 4.01 17.09
CA ASP A 366 4.35 5.31 16.55
C ASP A 366 5.15 5.69 15.31
N THR A 367 6.28 5.04 15.01
CA THR A 367 7.02 5.29 13.77
C THR A 367 6.36 4.65 12.54
N ILE A 368 5.30 3.85 12.74
CA ILE A 368 4.41 3.43 11.67
C ILE A 368 3.34 4.51 11.46
N ASP A 369 3.02 4.80 10.20
CA ASP A 369 2.00 5.79 9.82
C ASP A 369 0.69 5.57 10.59
N HIS A 370 0.31 6.56 11.39
CA HIS A 370 -0.83 6.48 12.29
C HIS A 370 -1.63 7.79 12.36
N GLU A 371 -2.90 7.67 12.73
CA GLU A 371 -3.82 8.80 12.89
C GLU A 371 -4.96 8.48 13.87
N ALA A 372 -5.60 9.54 14.37
CA ALA A 372 -6.65 9.44 15.38
C ALA A 372 -7.86 10.32 15.03
N TRP A 373 -9.06 9.81 15.30
CA TRP A 373 -10.29 10.59 15.20
C TRP A 373 -11.04 10.61 16.53
N ASN A 374 -11.60 11.76 16.87
CA ASN A 374 -12.73 11.87 17.78
C ASN A 374 -13.92 12.41 16.98
N ARG A 375 -14.77 11.51 16.46
CA ARG A 375 -15.99 11.89 15.72
C ARG A 375 -17.22 12.06 16.62
N SER A 376 -17.04 11.98 17.93
CA SER A 376 -18.10 12.14 18.91
C SER A 376 -18.39 13.61 19.21
N ASP A 377 -19.42 13.85 20.03
CA ASP A 377 -19.76 15.14 20.63
C ASP A 377 -19.12 15.36 22.02
N GLN A 378 -18.31 14.41 22.48
CA GLN A 378 -17.68 14.41 23.81
C GLN A 378 -16.14 14.37 23.70
N MET A 379 -15.48 14.80 24.77
CA MET A 379 -14.01 14.76 24.82
C MET A 379 -13.53 13.32 25.01
N ARG A 380 -12.46 12.94 24.31
CA ARG A 380 -11.71 11.70 24.56
C ARG A 380 -10.46 12.01 25.36
N ALA A 381 -10.24 11.28 26.45
CA ALA A 381 -9.02 11.38 27.24
C ALA A 381 -8.37 10.00 27.46
N ILE A 382 -7.05 9.94 27.25
CA ILE A 382 -6.24 8.73 27.45
C ILE A 382 -4.95 9.13 28.19
N LEU A 383 -4.36 8.19 28.94
CA LEU A 383 -3.00 8.33 29.45
C LEU A 383 -2.05 7.72 28.42
N ILE A 384 -1.03 8.48 28.02
CA ILE A 384 0.03 8.06 27.11
C ILE A 384 1.34 7.99 27.88
N PHE A 385 2.10 6.92 27.68
CA PHE A 385 3.46 6.80 28.17
C PHE A 385 4.28 5.89 27.27
N ASP A 386 5.59 6.09 27.24
CA ASP A 386 6.50 5.27 26.47
C ASP A 386 7.34 4.31 27.33
N VAL A 387 7.56 3.13 26.75
CA VAL A 387 8.45 2.08 27.28
C VAL A 387 9.48 1.72 26.21
N TRP A 388 10.51 0.98 26.58
CA TRP A 388 11.44 0.42 25.61
C TRP A 388 10.72 -0.48 24.60
N ASN A 389 11.12 -0.39 23.32
CA ASN A 389 10.68 -1.36 22.31
C ASN A 389 10.98 -2.79 22.81
N PRO A 390 10.00 -3.71 22.80
CA PRO A 390 10.15 -5.03 23.43
C PRO A 390 11.23 -5.89 22.77
N TYR A 391 11.62 -5.58 21.53
CA TYR A 391 12.67 -6.29 20.81
C TYR A 391 14.09 -5.78 21.16
N ILE A 392 14.22 -4.65 21.85
CA ILE A 392 15.51 -4.14 22.30
C ILE A 392 15.94 -4.85 23.57
N THR A 393 17.08 -5.53 23.49
CA THR A 393 17.70 -6.28 24.57
C THR A 393 18.25 -5.37 25.66
N ALA A 394 18.51 -5.91 26.85
CA ALA A 394 19.10 -5.13 27.95
C ALA A 394 20.48 -4.54 27.57
N GLU A 395 21.30 -5.32 26.85
CA GLU A 395 22.62 -4.88 26.36
C GLU A 395 22.50 -3.69 25.40
N GLU A 396 21.56 -3.75 24.46
CA GLU A 396 21.31 -2.64 23.52
C GLU A 396 20.79 -1.39 24.24
N ARG A 397 19.96 -1.54 25.28
CA ARG A 397 19.52 -0.41 26.13
C ARG A 397 20.72 0.27 26.81
N ASP A 398 21.63 -0.52 27.37
CA ASP A 398 22.85 0.00 28.00
C ASP A 398 23.75 0.73 27.01
N LEU A 399 23.91 0.18 25.79
CA LEU A 399 24.64 0.84 24.71
C LEU A 399 23.98 2.14 24.27
N LEU A 400 22.64 2.17 24.16
CA LEU A 400 21.90 3.38 23.81
C LEU A 400 22.06 4.45 24.89
N ARG A 401 21.97 4.09 26.19
CA ARG A 401 22.24 5.02 27.30
C ARG A 401 23.65 5.59 27.23
N ALA A 402 24.66 4.73 27.02
CA ALA A 402 26.05 5.16 26.89
C ALA A 402 26.28 6.05 25.65
N PHE A 403 25.68 5.69 24.52
CA PHE A 403 25.72 6.48 23.29
C PHE A 403 25.19 7.89 23.50
N TYR A 404 24.03 8.02 24.15
CA TYR A 404 23.43 9.34 24.40
C TYR A 404 24.19 10.16 25.43
N ALA A 405 24.71 9.54 26.49
CA ALA A 405 25.58 10.24 27.44
C ALA A 405 26.82 10.83 26.75
N LEU A 406 27.49 10.06 25.88
CA LEU A 406 28.64 10.53 25.12
C LEU A 406 28.28 11.59 24.08
N ALA A 407 27.13 11.48 23.45
CA ALA A 407 26.69 12.44 22.45
C ALA A 407 26.32 13.78 23.06
N ASP A 408 25.71 13.79 24.24
CA ASP A 408 25.34 15.02 24.96
C ASP A 408 26.59 15.78 25.46
N GLU A 409 27.72 15.10 25.67
CA GLU A 409 29.01 15.72 25.97
C GLU A 409 29.75 16.25 24.73
N SER A 410 29.27 15.95 23.52
CA SER A 410 29.94 16.29 22.27
C SER A 410 29.35 17.53 21.61
N ASP A 411 30.18 18.56 21.40
CA ASP A 411 29.84 19.77 20.64
C ASP A 411 29.58 19.52 19.14
N THR A 412 29.81 18.28 18.66
CA THR A 412 29.73 17.92 17.23
C THR A 412 28.58 16.96 16.91
N ALA A 413 27.74 16.60 17.88
CA ALA A 413 26.67 15.65 17.69
C ALA A 413 25.60 16.17 16.70
N PRO A 414 25.16 15.36 15.71
CA PRO A 414 24.09 15.73 14.79
C PRO A 414 22.73 15.64 15.49
N THR A 415 22.35 16.70 16.19
CA THR A 415 21.18 16.75 17.10
C THR A 415 19.86 16.31 16.46
N ALA A 416 19.59 16.67 15.20
CA ALA A 416 18.34 16.29 14.51
C ALA A 416 18.23 14.79 14.23
N ALA A 417 19.32 14.13 13.78
CA ALA A 417 19.32 12.70 13.46
C ALA A 417 19.27 11.79 14.70
N MET A 418 19.45 12.38 15.88
CA MET A 418 19.54 11.70 17.16
C MET A 418 18.30 11.90 18.05
N GLN A 419 17.28 12.61 17.55
CA GLN A 419 16.06 12.85 18.32
C GLN A 419 15.33 11.55 18.66
N ILE A 420 14.74 11.54 19.85
CA ILE A 420 13.88 10.45 20.36
C ILE A 420 12.62 11.00 21.01
N GLY A 421 12.65 12.20 21.63
CA GLY A 421 11.47 12.87 22.20
C GLY A 421 10.58 13.54 21.15
N ASP A 422 9.38 13.94 21.57
CA ASP A 422 8.33 14.53 20.72
C ASP A 422 8.53 16.01 20.35
#